data_AF-A0A2V6F3K5-F1
#
_entry.id   AF-A0A2V6F3K5-F1
#
_cell.length_a   1.000
_cell.length_b   1.000
_cell.length_c   1.000
_cell.angle_alpha   90.00
_cell.angle_beta   90.00
_cell.angle_gamma   90.00
#
_symmetry.space_group_name_H-M   'P 1'
#
loop_
_entity.id
_entity.type
_entity.pdbx_description
1 polymer ?
#
loop_
_entity_poly.entity_id
_entity_poly.type
_entity_poly.pdbx_seq_one_letter_code
_entity_poly.pdbx_strand_id
1 'polypeptide(L)'
;MSASELVEQANAPSAIAKESEAKRSFPKTHVNYWKARLEHRTYTRDGETCEVPEWSVRIHFGGIRKSFDLESGNREEAATKARDIYLSLVAKGWAATLAELKPKASLPIEITAGDATVGEFLAEVERTSSLKPKTFRRYAQCLRRVAAHIHGVRTDASRYDYRTGGLLAWRKQVDVIRLSAISPAAVADWKLDYLRRATNDARRKLAVNRSFNTWLRNTKSLFSAAIINKPNFKIKVPKFKVPDGQRGEREVYWFETVDFEKAGSMKFQAPVGITYEDLVKKALKELRSENSEAYKLFLLCMCAGLRRGEADVCLWSQLRPDDCSIRTSSSNRSMVRAALSMLIRHS
;
A
#
# COMPACT_ATOMS: atom_id res chain seq x y z
N MET A 1 -43.00 16.45 66.21
CA MET A 1 -43.54 17.73 66.72
C MET A 1 -42.67 18.84 66.17
N SER A 2 -43.08 19.82 65.41
CA SER A 2 -44.32 20.20 64.73
C SER A 2 -43.85 21.32 63.78
N ALA A 3 -44.41 21.50 62.58
CA ALA A 3 -45.51 22.46 62.37
C ALA A 3 -45.18 23.81 63.06
N SER A 4 -45.01 24.95 62.40
CA SER A 4 -45.70 25.44 61.22
C SER A 4 -45.19 26.87 60.99
N GLU A 5 -45.20 27.27 59.71
CA GLU A 5 -45.63 28.58 59.23
C GLU A 5 -44.82 29.86 59.51
N LEU A 6 -45.08 30.82 58.60
CA LEU A 6 -44.70 32.24 58.53
C LEU A 6 -43.40 32.49 57.74
N VAL A 7 -43.39 33.11 56.56
CA VAL A 7 -44.24 34.18 55.97
C VAL A 7 -44.10 34.06 54.44
N GLU A 8 -45.12 33.80 53.62
CA GLU A 8 -46.28 34.61 53.19
C GLU A 8 -45.96 35.86 52.34
N GLN A 9 -46.15 35.67 51.02
CA GLN A 9 -46.69 36.59 50.00
C GLN A 9 -45.88 37.81 49.50
N ALA A 10 -45.60 37.79 48.19
CA ALA A 10 -46.35 38.62 47.24
C ALA A 10 -46.28 38.08 45.79
N ASN A 11 -47.40 38.19 45.08
CA ASN A 11 -47.67 38.01 43.65
C ASN A 11 -47.84 36.59 43.05
N ALA A 12 -49.11 36.17 43.02
CA ALA A 12 -49.69 35.45 41.89
C ALA A 12 -50.18 36.45 40.81
N PRO A 13 -50.77 36.01 39.69
CA PRO A 13 -50.22 35.12 38.66
C PRO A 13 -50.36 35.76 37.25
N SER A 14 -49.65 35.25 36.24
CA SER A 14 -50.13 35.41 34.87
C SER A 14 -49.87 34.13 34.09
N ALA A 15 -50.98 33.57 33.64
CA ALA A 15 -51.04 32.48 32.69
C ALA A 15 -50.18 32.81 31.47
N ILE A 16 -49.28 31.90 31.09
CA ILE A 16 -48.91 31.47 29.74
C ILE A 16 -47.75 30.48 29.91
N ALA A 17 -47.73 29.46 29.05
CA ALA A 17 -46.72 28.40 28.92
C ALA A 17 -47.03 27.05 29.59
N LYS A 18 -48.29 26.61 29.52
CA LYS A 18 -48.56 25.24 29.05
C LYS A 18 -48.66 25.29 27.52
N GLU A 19 -47.51 25.27 26.84
CA GLU A 19 -47.45 24.98 25.41
C GLU A 19 -46.39 23.90 25.15
N SER A 20 -46.90 22.70 24.88
CA SER A 20 -46.36 21.62 24.04
C SER A 20 -44.85 21.55 23.82
N GLU A 21 -44.26 20.41 24.19
CA GLU A 21 -43.04 19.83 23.58
C GLU A 21 -43.24 19.60 22.07
N ALA A 22 -43.25 20.67 21.29
CA ALA A 22 -43.08 20.60 19.86
C ALA A 22 -41.62 20.24 19.60
N LYS A 23 -41.37 19.08 18.97
CA LYS A 23 -40.06 18.68 18.44
C LYS A 23 -39.40 19.88 17.76
N ARG A 24 -38.36 20.46 18.37
CA ARG A 24 -37.62 21.60 17.80
C ARG A 24 -37.06 21.18 16.44
N SER A 25 -37.73 21.57 15.37
CA SER A 25 -37.30 21.29 14.01
C SER A 25 -36.18 22.26 13.64
N PHE A 26 -34.93 21.80 13.71
CA PHE A 26 -33.79 22.60 13.27
C PHE A 26 -33.83 22.80 11.75
N PRO A 27 -33.45 23.98 11.24
CA PRO A 27 -33.30 24.18 9.80
C PRO A 27 -32.13 23.37 9.25
N LYS A 28 -32.16 23.06 7.94
CA LYS A 28 -31.08 22.33 7.23
C LYS A 28 -29.71 23.02 7.27
N THR A 29 -29.68 24.30 7.65
CA THR A 29 -28.45 25.09 7.84
C THR A 29 -27.83 24.88 9.22
N HIS A 30 -28.49 24.18 10.14
CA HIS A 30 -28.02 23.97 11.50
C HIS A 30 -27.41 22.57 11.70
N VAL A 31 -26.33 22.46 12.47
CA VAL A 31 -25.58 21.20 12.69
C VAL A 31 -26.47 20.10 13.31
N ASN A 32 -27.32 20.45 14.27
CA ASN A 32 -28.21 19.49 14.93
C ASN A 32 -29.23 18.82 13.97
N TYR A 33 -29.59 19.47 12.85
CA TYR A 33 -30.43 18.83 11.83
C TYR A 33 -29.73 17.62 11.19
N TRP A 34 -28.42 17.73 11.00
CA TRP A 34 -27.58 16.70 10.39
C TRP A 34 -27.15 15.63 11.38
N LYS A 35 -26.91 15.98 12.66
CA LYS A 35 -26.61 14.99 13.73
C LYS A 35 -27.64 13.86 13.85
N ALA A 36 -28.90 14.16 13.55
CA ALA A 36 -30.00 13.20 13.56
C ALA A 36 -30.10 12.35 12.28
N ARG A 37 -29.30 12.63 11.25
CA ARG A 37 -29.36 12.04 9.90
C ARG A 37 -28.05 11.40 9.44
N LEU A 38 -27.08 11.28 10.35
CA LEU A 38 -25.84 10.54 10.11
C LEU A 38 -26.13 9.04 10.16
N GLU A 39 -25.54 8.29 9.24
CA GLU A 39 -25.67 6.84 9.13
C GLU A 39 -24.30 6.20 8.87
N HIS A 40 -24.11 4.97 9.35
CA HIS A 40 -22.98 4.15 8.94
C HIS A 40 -23.33 3.43 7.64
N ARG A 41 -22.39 3.42 6.69
CA ARG A 41 -22.54 2.62 5.49
C ARG A 41 -22.22 1.17 5.81
N THR A 42 -23.09 0.29 5.36
CA THR A 42 -22.87 -1.16 5.42
C THR A 42 -22.55 -1.66 4.02
N TYR A 43 -21.57 -2.56 3.93
CA TYR A 43 -21.27 -3.26 2.68
C TYR A 43 -21.05 -4.73 2.97
N THR A 44 -21.41 -5.58 2.02
CA THR A 44 -21.21 -7.02 2.12
C THR A 44 -19.89 -7.40 1.48
N ARG A 45 -19.03 -8.09 2.23
CA ARG A 45 -17.79 -8.65 1.71
C ARG A 45 -17.66 -10.08 2.24
N ASP A 46 -17.44 -11.02 1.32
CA ASP A 46 -17.26 -12.44 1.65
C ASP A 46 -18.44 -13.04 2.45
N GLY A 47 -19.66 -12.56 2.20
CA GLY A 47 -20.89 -13.03 2.86
C GLY A 47 -21.19 -12.40 4.22
N GLU A 48 -20.26 -11.63 4.77
CA GLU A 48 -20.42 -10.89 6.03
C GLU A 48 -20.75 -9.41 5.77
N THR A 49 -21.63 -8.84 6.58
CA THR A 49 -21.97 -7.41 6.52
C THR A 49 -20.99 -6.64 7.39
N CYS A 50 -20.15 -5.81 6.77
CA CYS A 50 -19.20 -4.95 7.47
C CYS A 50 -19.73 -3.50 7.50
N GLU A 51 -19.72 -2.89 8.69
CA GLU A 51 -20.02 -1.47 8.86
C GLU A 51 -18.75 -0.63 8.75
N VAL A 52 -18.84 0.48 8.03
CA VAL A 52 -17.76 1.45 7.89
C VAL A 52 -17.73 2.34 9.16
N PRO A 53 -16.58 2.48 9.84
CA PRO A 53 -16.50 3.24 11.09
C PRO A 53 -16.69 4.76 10.88
N GLU A 54 -16.50 5.27 9.66
CA GLU A 54 -16.78 6.66 9.32
C GLU A 54 -18.27 6.94 9.15
N TRP A 55 -18.71 8.12 9.59
CA TRP A 55 -20.07 8.60 9.39
C TRP A 55 -20.32 8.98 7.92
N SER A 56 -21.52 8.70 7.44
CA SER A 56 -22.02 9.13 6.13
C SER A 56 -23.35 9.86 6.26
N VAL A 57 -23.72 10.63 5.23
CA VAL A 57 -24.98 11.37 5.19
C VAL A 57 -25.63 11.32 3.82
N ARG A 58 -26.97 11.18 3.79
CA ARG A 58 -27.79 11.30 2.58
C ARG A 58 -28.37 12.70 2.46
N ILE A 59 -28.00 13.42 1.40
CA ILE A 59 -28.47 14.78 1.12
C ILE A 59 -29.36 14.77 -0.13
N HIS A 60 -30.51 15.43 -0.03
CA HIS A 60 -31.44 15.67 -1.14
C HIS A 60 -31.54 17.17 -1.42
N PHE A 61 -31.18 17.57 -2.64
CA PHE A 61 -31.21 18.97 -3.09
C PHE A 61 -31.48 19.01 -4.60
N GLY A 62 -32.34 19.92 -5.08
CA GLY A 62 -32.62 20.08 -6.50
C GLY A 62 -33.10 18.80 -7.22
N GLY A 63 -33.92 17.96 -6.57
CA GLY A 63 -34.45 16.71 -7.15
C GLY A 63 -33.46 15.54 -7.24
N ILE A 64 -32.22 15.73 -6.78
CA ILE A 64 -31.17 14.71 -6.79
C ILE A 64 -30.85 14.31 -5.35
N ARG A 65 -30.74 13.00 -5.11
CA ARG A 65 -30.31 12.42 -3.82
C ARG A 65 -28.92 11.79 -3.97
N LYS A 66 -27.97 12.18 -3.13
CA LYS A 66 -26.65 11.54 -3.05
C LYS A 66 -26.21 11.30 -1.61
N SER A 67 -25.41 10.26 -1.42
CA SER A 67 -24.74 9.94 -0.16
C SER A 67 -23.31 10.47 -0.19
N PHE A 68 -22.84 11.02 0.93
CA PHE A 68 -21.48 11.50 1.13
C PHE A 68 -20.83 10.78 2.32
N ASP A 69 -19.57 10.40 2.15
CA ASP A 69 -18.72 9.90 3.24
C ASP A 69 -18.04 11.11 3.89
N LEU A 70 -18.14 11.25 5.21
CA LEU A 70 -17.69 12.46 5.94
C LEU A 70 -16.27 12.32 6.50
N GLU A 71 -15.64 11.16 6.28
CA GLU A 71 -14.26 10.83 6.65
C GLU A 71 -13.93 11.16 8.12
N SER A 72 -14.92 11.04 9.01
CA SER A 72 -14.76 11.24 10.46
C SER A 72 -15.62 10.24 11.22
N GLY A 73 -15.05 9.63 12.26
CA GLY A 73 -15.78 8.83 13.24
C GLY A 73 -16.40 9.68 14.36
N ASN A 74 -16.09 10.97 14.42
CA ASN A 74 -16.65 11.90 15.39
C ASN A 74 -17.99 12.46 14.90
N ARG A 75 -19.06 12.23 15.67
CA ARG A 75 -20.44 12.58 15.30
C ARG A 75 -20.66 14.09 15.17
N GLU A 76 -20.05 14.90 16.02
CA GLU A 76 -20.11 16.36 15.99
C GLU A 76 -19.44 16.94 14.74
N GLU A 77 -18.24 16.42 14.44
CA GLU A 77 -17.44 16.85 13.29
C GLU A 77 -18.12 16.44 11.98
N ALA A 78 -18.63 15.22 11.91
CA ALA A 78 -19.40 14.71 10.78
C ALA A 78 -20.65 15.58 10.51
N ALA A 79 -21.40 15.95 11.54
CA ALA A 79 -22.58 16.80 11.37
C ALA A 79 -22.24 18.22 10.87
N THR A 80 -21.08 18.74 11.28
CA THR A 80 -20.57 20.04 10.81
C THR A 80 -20.20 19.96 9.34
N LYS A 81 -19.46 18.92 8.94
CA LYS A 81 -19.13 18.64 7.53
C LYS A 81 -20.40 18.47 6.67
N ALA A 82 -21.39 17.74 7.17
CA ALA A 82 -22.66 17.54 6.47
C ALA A 82 -23.42 18.86 6.25
N ARG A 83 -23.43 19.76 7.25
CA ARG A 83 -23.98 21.12 7.12
C ARG A 83 -23.24 21.89 6.03
N ASP A 84 -21.92 21.86 6.05
CA ASP A 84 -21.10 22.65 5.13
C ASP A 84 -21.26 22.18 3.68
N ILE A 85 -21.39 20.87 3.46
CA ILE A 85 -21.76 20.30 2.16
C ILE A 85 -23.13 20.84 1.71
N TYR A 86 -24.12 20.85 2.59
CA TYR A 86 -25.45 21.39 2.26
C TYR A 86 -25.42 22.88 1.94
N LEU A 87 -24.69 23.68 2.70
CA LEU A 87 -24.52 25.11 2.42
C LEU A 87 -23.81 25.35 1.08
N SER A 88 -22.79 24.55 0.77
CA SER A 88 -22.12 24.59 -0.55
C SER A 88 -23.09 24.23 -1.67
N LEU A 89 -23.96 23.23 -1.48
CA LEU A 89 -24.99 22.86 -2.45
C LEU A 89 -26.01 23.99 -2.68
N VAL A 90 -26.45 24.66 -1.61
CA VAL A 90 -27.37 25.80 -1.70
C VAL A 90 -26.72 26.97 -2.44
N ALA A 91 -25.43 27.23 -2.22
CA ALA A 91 -24.73 28.36 -2.81
C ALA A 91 -24.30 28.13 -4.27
N LYS A 92 -23.83 26.93 -4.61
CA LYS A 92 -23.11 26.66 -5.87
C LYS A 92 -23.72 25.53 -6.72
N GLY A 93 -24.66 24.77 -6.18
CA GLY A 93 -25.27 23.61 -6.84
C GLY A 93 -24.36 22.38 -6.91
N TRP A 94 -24.92 21.27 -7.42
CA TRP A 94 -24.26 19.96 -7.37
C TRP A 94 -22.91 19.87 -8.08
N ALA A 95 -22.76 20.48 -9.25
CA ALA A 95 -21.57 20.33 -10.06
C ALA A 95 -20.32 20.92 -9.38
N ALA A 96 -20.46 22.13 -8.80
CA ALA A 96 -19.38 22.82 -8.11
C ALA A 96 -19.06 22.16 -6.75
N THR A 97 -20.07 21.79 -5.97
CA THR A 97 -19.85 21.12 -4.68
C THR A 97 -19.19 19.75 -4.84
N LEU A 98 -19.53 18.99 -5.89
CA LEU A 98 -18.84 17.73 -6.20
C LEU A 98 -17.42 17.92 -6.73
N ALA A 99 -17.11 19.05 -7.38
CA ALA A 99 -15.75 19.39 -7.78
C ALA A 99 -14.88 19.74 -6.57
N GLU A 100 -15.42 20.43 -5.58
CA GLU A 100 -14.74 20.78 -4.33
C GLU A 100 -14.56 19.58 -3.38
N LEU A 101 -15.53 18.67 -3.34
CA LEU A 101 -15.51 17.47 -2.49
C LEU A 101 -14.78 16.29 -3.10
N LYS A 102 -14.49 16.31 -4.40
CA LYS A 102 -13.55 15.34 -4.96
C LYS A 102 -12.22 15.54 -4.23
N PRO A 103 -11.62 14.49 -3.66
CA PRO A 103 -10.27 14.61 -3.11
C PRO A 103 -9.42 15.24 -4.20
N LYS A 104 -8.77 16.35 -3.87
CA LYS A 104 -7.99 17.20 -4.77
C LYS A 104 -7.18 16.26 -5.66
N ALA A 105 -7.66 16.06 -6.89
CA ALA A 105 -6.88 15.35 -7.87
C ALA A 105 -5.55 16.08 -7.89
N SER A 106 -4.47 15.33 -7.68
CA SER A 106 -3.10 15.84 -7.76
C SER A 106 -3.07 16.85 -8.91
N LEU A 107 -2.75 18.10 -8.55
CA LEU A 107 -2.84 19.26 -9.44
C LEU A 107 -2.32 18.87 -10.83
N PRO A 108 -2.96 19.26 -11.95
CA PRO A 108 -2.35 19.11 -13.25
C PRO A 108 -1.09 19.99 -13.23
N ILE A 109 0.07 19.35 -13.09
CA ILE A 109 1.36 20.02 -13.16
C ILE A 109 1.48 20.58 -14.57
N GLU A 110 1.81 21.87 -14.66
CA GLU A 110 2.06 22.58 -15.90
C GLU A 110 2.97 21.75 -16.80
N ILE A 111 2.46 21.48 -18.00
CA ILE A 111 3.09 20.62 -18.99
C ILE A 111 4.20 21.42 -19.66
N THR A 112 5.43 21.34 -19.14
CA THR A 112 6.59 21.76 -19.92
C THR A 112 6.87 20.68 -20.97
N ALA A 113 6.65 21.00 -22.24
CA ALA A 113 6.91 20.11 -23.35
C ALA A 113 8.40 19.74 -23.38
N GLY A 114 8.73 18.47 -23.09
CA GLY A 114 10.12 17.96 -23.14
C GLY A 114 10.48 16.86 -22.13
N ASP A 115 9.65 16.60 -21.13
CA ASP A 115 9.95 15.61 -20.09
C ASP A 115 9.59 14.18 -20.50
N ALA A 116 10.58 13.29 -20.45
CA ALA A 116 10.40 11.86 -20.71
C ALA A 116 9.43 11.21 -19.72
N THR A 117 8.68 10.23 -20.21
CA THR A 117 7.73 9.45 -19.41
C THR A 117 8.40 8.25 -18.73
N VAL A 118 7.74 7.67 -17.73
CA VAL A 118 8.17 6.42 -17.07
C VAL A 118 8.31 5.29 -18.09
N GLY A 119 7.38 5.20 -19.06
CA GLY A 119 7.43 4.21 -20.12
C GLY A 119 8.65 4.36 -21.03
N GLU A 120 8.90 5.57 -21.54
CA GLU A 120 10.05 5.86 -22.41
C GLU A 120 11.38 5.63 -21.68
N PHE A 121 11.48 6.05 -20.42
CA PHE A 121 12.64 5.79 -19.58
C PHE A 121 12.89 4.29 -19.41
N LEU A 122 11.84 3.52 -19.09
CA LEU A 122 11.98 2.07 -18.91
C LEU A 122 12.38 1.35 -20.21
N ALA A 123 11.81 1.76 -21.35
CA ALA A 123 12.19 1.24 -22.65
C ALA A 123 13.67 1.54 -22.97
N GLU A 124 14.13 2.75 -22.66
CA GLU A 124 15.53 3.12 -22.86
C GLU A 124 16.48 2.35 -21.93
N VAL A 125 16.10 2.14 -20.66
CA VAL A 125 16.87 1.30 -19.73
C VAL A 125 16.91 -0.15 -20.21
N GLU A 126 15.81 -0.70 -20.72
CA GLU A 126 15.79 -2.06 -21.28
C GLU A 126 16.74 -2.20 -22.47
N ARG A 127 16.76 -1.18 -23.34
CA ARG A 127 17.60 -1.15 -24.54
C ARG A 127 19.09 -1.02 -24.24
N THR A 128 19.46 -0.26 -23.20
CA THR A 128 20.86 0.14 -22.93
C THR A 128 21.52 -0.62 -21.78
N SER A 129 20.74 -1.15 -20.84
CA SER A 129 21.30 -1.82 -19.65
C SER A 129 21.65 -3.28 -19.92
N SER A 130 22.66 -3.80 -19.20
CA SER A 130 23.04 -5.22 -19.21
C SER A 130 22.34 -6.02 -18.11
N LEU A 131 21.17 -5.54 -17.65
CA LEU A 131 20.41 -6.17 -16.59
C LEU A 131 19.81 -7.50 -17.08
N LYS A 132 19.89 -8.54 -16.24
CA LYS A 132 19.16 -9.80 -16.51
C LYS A 132 17.66 -9.48 -16.66
N PRO A 133 16.93 -10.07 -17.62
CA PRO A 133 15.51 -9.75 -17.87
C PRO A 133 14.61 -9.88 -16.64
N LYS A 134 14.88 -10.85 -15.76
CA LYS A 134 14.16 -11.02 -14.48
C LYS A 134 14.38 -9.83 -13.53
N THR A 135 15.61 -9.33 -13.47
CA THR A 135 15.99 -8.18 -12.63
C THR A 135 15.36 -6.90 -13.16
N PHE A 136 15.47 -6.65 -14.47
CA PHE A 136 14.84 -5.49 -15.11
C PHE A 136 13.34 -5.45 -14.85
N ARG A 137 12.62 -6.56 -15.11
CA ARG A 137 11.17 -6.66 -14.84
C ARG A 137 10.80 -6.30 -13.40
N ARG A 138 11.59 -6.78 -12.42
CA ARG A 138 11.36 -6.48 -11.00
C ARG A 138 11.59 -5.00 -10.69
N TYR A 139 12.66 -4.41 -11.21
CA TYR A 139 12.97 -3.00 -10.98
C TYR A 139 11.95 -2.09 -11.66
N ALA A 140 11.60 -2.37 -12.91
CA ALA A 140 10.56 -1.66 -13.65
C ALA A 140 9.20 -1.73 -12.94
N GLN A 141 8.84 -2.87 -12.34
CA GLN A 141 7.63 -2.99 -11.53
C GLN A 141 7.68 -2.11 -10.28
N CYS A 142 8.82 -2.02 -9.60
CA CYS A 142 8.97 -1.13 -8.44
C CYS A 142 8.84 0.34 -8.84
N LEU A 143 9.47 0.79 -9.93
CA LEU A 143 9.32 2.17 -10.42
C LEU A 143 7.86 2.50 -10.73
N ARG A 144 7.18 1.63 -11.49
CA ARG A 144 5.75 1.80 -11.81
C ARG A 144 4.87 1.88 -10.56
N ARG A 145 5.16 1.08 -9.52
CA ARG A 145 4.41 1.14 -8.25
C ARG A 145 4.62 2.45 -7.51
N VAL A 146 5.84 2.97 -7.50
CA VAL A 146 6.16 4.28 -6.89
C VAL A 146 5.44 5.39 -7.65
N ALA A 147 5.59 5.43 -8.98
CA ALA A 147 4.93 6.42 -9.84
C ALA A 147 3.41 6.39 -9.71
N ALA A 148 2.80 5.19 -9.75
CA ALA A 148 1.36 5.02 -9.55
C ALA A 148 0.88 5.53 -8.19
N HIS A 149 1.65 5.31 -7.13
CA HIS A 149 1.29 5.78 -5.79
C HIS A 149 1.36 7.30 -5.69
N ILE A 150 2.44 7.90 -6.17
CA ILE A 150 2.62 9.37 -6.20
C ILE A 150 1.49 10.03 -6.98
N HIS A 151 1.08 9.45 -8.11
CA HIS A 151 0.00 10.00 -8.94
C HIS A 151 -1.41 9.61 -8.51
N GLY A 152 -1.57 8.87 -7.42
CA GLY A 152 -2.89 8.41 -6.96
C GLY A 152 -3.60 7.50 -7.96
N VAL A 153 -2.87 6.82 -8.86
CA VAL A 153 -3.45 5.86 -9.80
C VAL A 153 -4.04 4.70 -9.00
N ARG A 154 -5.34 4.44 -9.19
CA ARG A 154 -6.03 3.38 -8.48
C ARG A 154 -5.31 2.04 -8.71
N THR A 155 -4.98 1.36 -7.63
CA THR A 155 -4.33 0.05 -7.72
C THR A 155 -5.27 -1.05 -7.24
N ASP A 156 -6.06 -1.57 -8.16
CA ASP A 156 -6.96 -2.70 -7.92
C ASP A 156 -6.32 -4.04 -8.36
N ALA A 157 -7.08 -5.13 -8.25
CA ALA A 157 -6.62 -6.47 -8.63
C ALA A 157 -6.31 -6.61 -10.13
N SER A 158 -6.84 -5.74 -11.00
CA SER A 158 -6.62 -5.80 -12.45
C SER A 158 -5.14 -5.64 -12.82
N ARG A 159 -4.34 -4.98 -11.98
CA ARG A 159 -2.88 -4.86 -12.17
C ARG A 159 -2.16 -6.22 -12.13
N TYR A 160 -2.80 -7.27 -11.63
CA TYR A 160 -2.26 -8.64 -11.63
C TYR A 160 -2.87 -9.51 -12.72
N ASP A 161 -3.87 -9.00 -13.44
CA ASP A 161 -4.58 -9.72 -14.47
C ASP A 161 -3.80 -9.71 -15.78
N TYR A 162 -3.02 -10.77 -15.97
CA TYR A 162 -2.31 -11.00 -17.23
C TYR A 162 -3.18 -11.67 -18.29
N ARG A 163 -4.34 -12.24 -17.92
CA ARG A 163 -5.18 -13.06 -18.81
C ARG A 163 -6.13 -12.21 -19.64
N THR A 164 -6.74 -11.20 -19.03
CA THR A 164 -7.71 -10.31 -19.70
C THR A 164 -7.09 -8.99 -20.18
N GLY A 165 -5.80 -8.77 -19.88
CA GLY A 165 -5.07 -7.56 -20.29
C GLY A 165 -5.12 -6.40 -19.28
N GLY A 166 -5.75 -6.57 -18.11
CA GLY A 166 -5.79 -5.56 -17.05
C GLY A 166 -4.41 -5.05 -16.63
N LEU A 167 -3.41 -5.94 -16.54
CA LEU A 167 -2.02 -5.58 -16.26
C LEU A 167 -1.45 -4.65 -17.34
N LEU A 168 -1.75 -4.90 -18.62
CA LEU A 168 -1.26 -4.08 -19.72
C LEU A 168 -1.91 -2.69 -19.68
N ALA A 169 -3.23 -2.63 -19.44
CA ALA A 169 -3.97 -1.38 -19.30
C ALA A 169 -3.43 -0.54 -18.14
N TRP A 170 -3.22 -1.15 -16.97
CA TRP A 170 -2.62 -0.47 -15.82
C TRP A 170 -1.21 0.02 -16.12
N ARG A 171 -0.38 -0.78 -16.82
CA ARG A 171 0.95 -0.33 -17.24
C ARG A 171 0.88 0.88 -18.15
N LYS A 172 0.00 0.88 -19.16
CA LYS A 172 -0.18 2.03 -20.06
C LYS A 172 -0.56 3.30 -19.30
N GLN A 173 -1.43 3.20 -18.30
CA GLN A 173 -1.82 4.32 -17.44
C GLN A 173 -0.67 4.88 -16.61
N VAL A 174 0.24 4.03 -16.14
CA VAL A 174 1.40 4.45 -15.36
C VAL A 174 2.55 4.93 -16.25
N ASP A 175 2.71 4.31 -17.41
CA ASP A 175 3.83 4.58 -18.33
C ASP A 175 3.74 5.98 -18.95
N VAL A 176 2.56 6.62 -18.98
CA VAL A 176 2.38 8.01 -19.41
C VAL A 176 2.78 9.05 -18.35
N ILE A 177 3.02 8.63 -17.11
CA ILE A 177 3.46 9.52 -16.03
C ILE A 177 4.83 10.09 -16.39
N ARG A 178 5.02 11.41 -16.26
CA ARG A 178 6.31 12.05 -16.51
C ARG A 178 7.30 11.80 -15.38
N LEU A 179 8.58 11.66 -15.73
CA LEU A 179 9.63 11.52 -14.72
C LEU A 179 9.74 12.75 -13.81
N SER A 180 9.45 13.95 -14.33
CA SER A 180 9.50 15.20 -13.55
C SER A 180 8.45 15.28 -12.44
N ALA A 181 7.35 14.54 -12.57
CA ALA A 181 6.33 14.48 -11.53
C ALA A 181 6.74 13.60 -10.33
N ILE A 182 7.77 12.76 -10.50
CA ILE A 182 8.41 12.02 -9.40
C ILE A 182 9.45 12.94 -8.76
N SER A 183 8.99 13.98 -8.05
CA SER A 183 9.84 14.98 -7.41
C SER A 183 10.27 14.57 -5.99
N PRO A 184 11.35 15.16 -5.43
CA PRO A 184 11.76 14.93 -4.04
C PRO A 184 10.61 15.10 -3.02
N ALA A 185 9.79 16.15 -3.19
CA ALA A 185 8.64 16.41 -2.33
C ALA A 185 7.58 15.31 -2.45
N ALA A 186 7.22 14.93 -3.69
CA ALA A 186 6.25 13.89 -3.94
C ALA A 186 6.68 12.52 -3.39
N VAL A 187 7.98 12.23 -3.41
CA VAL A 187 8.54 10.98 -2.89
C VAL A 187 8.60 11.00 -1.36
N ALA A 188 8.83 12.17 -0.74
CA ALA A 188 8.72 12.35 0.71
C ALA A 188 7.28 12.15 1.20
N ASP A 189 6.30 12.73 0.51
CA ASP A 189 4.87 12.51 0.80
C ASP A 189 4.50 11.04 0.64
N TRP A 190 4.91 10.41 -0.47
CA TRP A 190 4.74 8.97 -0.67
C TRP A 190 5.34 8.14 0.48
N LYS A 191 6.54 8.49 0.96
CA LYS A 191 7.18 7.80 2.09
C LYS A 191 6.29 7.89 3.33
N LEU A 192 5.81 9.07 3.70
CA LEU A 192 4.92 9.24 4.85
C LEU A 192 3.64 8.40 4.68
N ASP A 193 2.98 8.52 3.53
CA ASP A 193 1.74 7.80 3.20
C ASP A 193 1.90 6.29 3.24
N TYR A 194 3.01 5.78 2.73
CA TYR A 194 3.30 4.36 2.72
C TYR A 194 3.57 3.85 4.13
N LEU A 195 4.34 4.59 4.93
CA LEU A 195 4.69 4.19 6.30
C LEU A 195 3.49 4.28 7.26
N ARG A 196 2.50 5.15 7.00
CA ARG A 196 1.23 5.20 7.75
C ARG A 196 0.48 3.86 7.78
N ARG A 197 0.72 2.98 6.81
CA ARG A 197 0.13 1.61 6.73
C ARG A 197 0.62 0.65 7.81
N ALA A 198 1.68 1.01 8.53
CA ALA A 198 2.20 0.19 9.62
C ALA A 198 1.28 0.20 10.85
N THR A 199 0.48 1.25 11.03
CA THR A 199 -0.31 1.49 12.25
C THR A 199 0.61 1.39 13.49
N ASN A 200 0.08 0.98 14.65
CA ASN A 200 0.83 0.92 15.92
C ASN A 200 1.52 -0.44 16.18
N ASP A 201 1.52 -1.38 15.23
CA ASP A 201 2.15 -2.70 15.39
C ASP A 201 3.64 -2.66 14.98
N ALA A 202 4.53 -2.97 15.94
CA ALA A 202 5.97 -3.01 15.73
C ALA A 202 6.42 -4.06 14.68
N ARG A 203 5.80 -5.24 14.64
CA ARG A 203 6.11 -6.28 13.65
C ARG A 203 5.68 -5.84 12.26
N ARG A 204 4.48 -5.25 12.17
CA ARG A 204 3.96 -4.67 10.93
C ARG A 204 4.85 -3.53 10.42
N LYS A 205 5.31 -2.64 11.31
CA LYS A 205 6.25 -1.54 10.98
C LYS A 205 7.51 -2.07 10.30
N LEU A 206 8.16 -3.09 10.86
CA LEU A 206 9.34 -3.70 10.23
C LEU A 206 9.03 -4.33 8.87
N ALA A 207 7.86 -4.95 8.70
CA ALA A 207 7.44 -5.51 7.42
C ALA A 207 7.18 -4.42 6.34
N VAL A 208 6.53 -3.33 6.73
CA VAL A 208 6.28 -2.17 5.86
C VAL A 208 7.60 -1.49 5.48
N ASN A 209 8.49 -1.24 6.46
CA ASN A 209 9.83 -0.68 6.22
C ASN A 209 10.65 -1.51 5.22
N ARG A 210 10.65 -2.85 5.37
CA ARG A 210 11.33 -3.76 4.43
C ARG A 210 10.77 -3.66 3.01
N SER A 211 9.44 -3.55 2.89
CA SER A 211 8.77 -3.41 1.61
C SER A 211 9.10 -2.07 0.95
N PHE A 212 9.02 -0.98 1.72
CA PHE A 212 9.43 0.36 1.30
C PHE A 212 10.88 0.38 0.81
N ASN A 213 11.83 -0.12 1.62
CA ASN A 213 13.24 -0.16 1.27
C ASN A 213 13.50 -0.98 0.00
N THR A 214 12.77 -2.08 -0.19
CA THR A 214 12.88 -2.91 -1.40
C THR A 214 12.44 -2.13 -2.63
N TRP A 215 11.32 -1.41 -2.55
CA TRP A 215 10.82 -0.61 -3.66
C TRP A 215 11.79 0.52 -3.96
N LEU A 216 12.19 1.29 -2.95
CA LEU A 216 13.12 2.39 -3.10
C LEU A 216 14.46 1.93 -3.69
N ARG A 217 15.05 0.85 -3.19
CA ARG A 217 16.34 0.32 -3.69
C ARG A 217 16.25 -0.15 -5.14
N ASN A 218 15.23 -0.92 -5.47
CA ASN A 218 15.03 -1.42 -6.82
C ASN A 218 14.82 -0.28 -7.81
N THR A 219 14.04 0.73 -7.42
CA THR A 219 13.82 1.91 -8.24
C THR A 219 15.11 2.72 -8.40
N LYS A 220 15.83 3.04 -7.31
CA LYS A 220 17.14 3.74 -7.34
C LYS A 220 18.16 3.05 -8.25
N SER A 221 18.14 1.73 -8.31
CA SER A 221 19.06 0.95 -9.16
C SER A 221 18.93 1.31 -10.65
N LEU A 222 17.73 1.66 -11.13
CA LEU A 222 17.50 2.06 -12.52
C LEU A 222 18.15 3.40 -12.87
N PHE A 223 18.35 4.26 -11.87
CA PHE A 223 18.96 5.59 -12.02
C PHE A 223 20.45 5.59 -11.64
N SER A 224 21.06 4.42 -11.49
CA SER A 224 22.49 4.33 -11.20
C SER A 224 23.31 4.89 -12.36
N ALA A 225 24.45 5.52 -12.06
CA ALA A 225 25.36 6.06 -13.07
C ALA A 225 25.76 5.02 -14.13
N ALA A 226 25.87 3.74 -13.74
CA ALA A 226 26.15 2.62 -14.64
C ALA A 226 25.08 2.39 -15.73
N ILE A 227 23.87 2.92 -15.55
CA ILE A 227 22.77 2.86 -16.50
C ILE A 227 22.61 4.21 -17.20
N ILE A 228 22.39 5.28 -16.42
CA ILE A 228 21.97 6.58 -16.98
C ILE A 228 23.12 7.40 -17.59
N ASN A 229 24.38 7.16 -17.20
CA ASN A 229 25.53 7.86 -17.78
C ASN A 229 26.18 7.09 -18.94
N LYS A 230 25.53 6.04 -19.47
CA LYS A 230 26.04 5.36 -20.64
C LYS A 230 26.02 6.30 -21.84
N PRO A 231 27.04 6.27 -22.72
CA PRO A 231 27.13 7.18 -23.86
C PRO A 231 25.97 6.99 -24.87
N ASN A 232 25.33 5.81 -24.88
CA ASN A 232 24.20 5.50 -25.72
C ASN A 232 22.84 5.68 -25.04
N PHE A 233 22.78 6.27 -23.83
CA PHE A 233 21.54 6.57 -23.10
C PHE A 233 21.00 7.93 -23.53
N LYS A 234 19.79 7.95 -24.12
CA LYS A 234 19.24 9.15 -24.78
C LYS A 234 18.29 9.98 -23.92
N ILE A 235 17.71 9.36 -22.88
CA ILE A 235 16.69 10.03 -22.06
C ILE A 235 17.36 10.96 -21.04
N LYS A 236 16.96 12.23 -21.03
CA LYS A 236 17.40 13.17 -20.00
C LYS A 236 16.61 12.91 -18.71
N VAL A 237 17.33 12.50 -17.66
CA VAL A 237 16.73 12.30 -16.33
C VAL A 237 16.60 13.66 -15.63
N PRO A 238 15.40 14.02 -15.12
CA PRO A 238 15.21 15.29 -14.43
C PRO A 238 15.99 15.33 -13.12
N LYS A 239 16.64 16.45 -12.88
CA LYS A 239 17.23 16.83 -11.59
C LYS A 239 16.40 17.96 -10.99
N PHE A 240 16.33 17.97 -9.67
CA PHE A 240 15.53 18.91 -8.91
C PHE A 240 16.43 19.76 -8.04
N LYS A 241 16.13 21.04 -7.98
CA LYS A 241 16.79 21.96 -7.05
C LYS A 241 16.23 21.74 -5.66
N VAL A 242 17.10 21.46 -4.70
CA VAL A 242 16.75 21.27 -3.30
C VAL A 242 17.63 22.20 -2.47
N PRO A 243 17.07 22.90 -1.47
CA PRO A 243 17.85 23.70 -0.55
C PRO A 243 18.93 22.86 0.14
N ASP A 244 20.18 23.32 0.09
CA ASP A 244 21.28 22.72 0.83
C ASP A 244 21.78 23.73 1.85
N GLY A 245 21.63 23.43 3.14
CA GLY A 245 21.86 24.37 4.24
C GLY A 245 23.25 25.02 4.24
N GLN A 246 24.24 24.42 3.57
CA GLN A 246 25.59 24.98 3.44
C GLN A 246 25.92 25.58 2.05
N ARG A 247 25.15 25.29 0.99
CA ARG A 247 25.49 25.65 -0.40
C ARG A 247 24.40 26.43 -1.14
N GLY A 248 23.30 26.79 -0.48
CA GLY A 248 22.17 27.50 -1.08
C GLY A 248 21.23 26.52 -1.78
N GLU A 249 21.56 26.12 -3.01
CA GLU A 249 20.78 25.17 -3.81
C GLU A 249 21.68 24.11 -4.43
N ARG A 250 21.25 22.84 -4.40
CA ARG A 250 21.91 21.75 -5.12
C ARG A 250 20.92 21.04 -6.05
N GLU A 251 21.42 20.59 -7.19
CA GLU A 251 20.66 19.72 -8.09
C GLU A 251 20.85 18.26 -7.71
N VAL A 252 19.74 17.59 -7.42
CA VAL A 252 19.72 16.18 -7.01
C VAL A 252 18.68 15.39 -7.79
N TYR A 253 18.89 14.09 -7.92
CA TYR A 253 17.81 13.20 -8.33
C TYR A 253 16.79 13.04 -7.20
N TRP A 254 15.55 12.74 -7.58
CA TRP A 254 14.41 12.62 -6.65
C TRP A 254 14.63 11.65 -5.48
N PHE A 255 15.54 10.68 -5.63
CA PHE A 255 15.78 9.64 -4.64
C PHE A 255 16.95 9.93 -3.68
N GLU A 256 17.71 11.00 -3.91
CA GLU A 256 18.87 11.35 -3.07
C GLU A 256 18.45 11.98 -1.75
N THR A 257 17.26 12.58 -1.70
CA THR A 257 16.70 13.20 -0.50
C THR A 257 15.96 12.20 0.40
N VAL A 258 15.86 10.92 -0.01
CA VAL A 258 15.03 9.93 0.67
C VAL A 258 15.87 8.78 1.23
N ASP A 259 15.84 8.68 2.55
CA ASP A 259 16.55 7.66 3.31
C ASP A 259 15.76 6.37 3.47
N PHE A 260 16.53 5.28 3.61
CA PHE A 260 16.01 3.96 3.95
C PHE A 260 15.56 3.89 5.40
N GLU A 261 14.52 3.10 5.64
CA GLU A 261 14.00 2.83 6.97
C GLU A 261 14.72 1.68 7.69
N LYS A 262 14.59 1.62 9.01
CA LYS A 262 15.14 0.49 9.79
C LYS A 262 14.40 -0.81 9.43
N ALA A 263 15.13 -1.77 8.85
CA ALA A 263 14.59 -3.04 8.37
C ALA A 263 14.47 -4.14 9.45
N GLY A 264 15.15 -3.95 10.60
CA GLY A 264 15.23 -4.95 11.67
C GLY A 264 16.11 -6.15 11.33
N SER A 265 16.11 -7.15 12.19
CA SER A 265 16.84 -8.40 11.97
C SER A 265 16.24 -9.22 10.82
N MET A 266 17.11 -9.79 9.99
CA MET A 266 16.75 -10.76 8.96
C MET A 266 17.04 -12.20 9.37
N LYS A 267 17.53 -12.43 10.61
CA LYS A 267 17.75 -13.78 11.10
C LYS A 267 16.43 -14.53 11.14
N PHE A 268 16.43 -15.75 10.61
CA PHE A 268 15.29 -16.63 10.71
C PHE A 268 14.98 -16.90 12.19
N GLN A 269 13.71 -16.84 12.54
CA GLN A 269 13.19 -17.23 13.84
C GLN A 269 12.13 -18.31 13.59
N ALA A 270 12.39 -19.50 14.11
CA ALA A 270 11.40 -20.58 14.04
C ALA A 270 10.14 -20.13 14.80
N PRO A 271 8.93 -20.39 14.26
CA PRO A 271 7.71 -20.19 15.02
C PRO A 271 7.73 -21.01 16.31
N VAL A 272 7.09 -20.50 17.36
CA VAL A 272 7.01 -21.18 18.66
C VAL A 272 6.38 -22.56 18.47
N GLY A 273 7.01 -23.59 19.05
CA GLY A 273 6.51 -24.96 18.99
C GLY A 273 6.82 -25.72 17.68
N ILE A 274 7.61 -25.15 16.77
CA ILE A 274 8.09 -25.84 15.58
C ILE A 274 9.55 -26.25 15.76
N THR A 275 9.79 -27.54 15.92
CA THR A 275 11.12 -28.13 15.97
C THR A 275 11.51 -28.74 14.61
N TYR A 276 12.79 -28.94 14.38
CA TYR A 276 13.29 -29.59 13.17
C TYR A 276 12.82 -31.05 13.11
N GLU A 277 12.87 -31.75 14.24
CA GLU A 277 12.49 -33.14 14.40
C GLU A 277 11.02 -33.35 14.07
N ASP A 278 10.15 -32.47 14.55
CA ASP A 278 8.71 -32.55 14.29
C ASP A 278 8.39 -32.32 12.81
N LEU A 279 9.10 -31.40 12.14
CA LEU A 279 8.95 -31.18 10.70
C LEU A 279 9.35 -32.41 9.89
N VAL A 280 10.47 -33.05 10.22
CA VAL A 280 10.93 -34.26 9.53
C VAL A 280 9.96 -35.42 9.76
N LYS A 281 9.48 -35.62 10.99
CA LYS A 281 8.50 -36.68 11.31
C LYS A 281 7.18 -36.49 10.57
N LYS A 282 6.65 -35.25 10.55
CA LYS A 282 5.42 -34.93 9.80
C LYS A 282 5.61 -35.12 8.30
N ALA A 283 6.71 -34.63 7.74
CA ALA A 283 7.03 -34.83 6.33
C ALA A 283 7.13 -36.32 5.97
N LEU A 284 7.74 -37.14 6.83
CA LEU A 284 7.81 -38.59 6.63
C LEU A 284 6.42 -39.25 6.64
N LYS A 285 5.54 -38.83 7.56
CA LYS A 285 4.20 -39.41 7.72
C LYS A 285 3.26 -39.01 6.57
N GLU A 286 3.29 -37.73 6.19
CA GLU A 286 2.33 -37.15 5.25
C GLU A 286 2.84 -37.23 3.81
N LEU A 287 4.07 -36.76 3.56
CA LEU A 287 4.55 -36.59 2.18
C LEU A 287 5.11 -37.88 1.58
N ARG A 288 5.66 -38.80 2.37
CA ARG A 288 6.38 -39.96 1.81
C ARG A 288 5.49 -40.83 0.90
N SER A 289 4.27 -41.11 1.34
CA SER A 289 3.29 -41.92 0.61
C SER A 289 2.40 -41.10 -0.31
N GLU A 290 1.94 -39.93 0.14
CA GLU A 290 0.95 -39.15 -0.61
C GLU A 290 1.59 -38.26 -1.69
N ASN A 291 2.83 -37.80 -1.48
CA ASN A 291 3.54 -36.93 -2.42
C ASN A 291 5.06 -37.13 -2.32
N SER A 292 5.51 -38.28 -2.83
CA SER A 292 6.89 -38.73 -2.74
C SER A 292 7.91 -37.73 -3.34
N GLU A 293 7.53 -36.98 -4.37
CA GLU A 293 8.36 -35.92 -4.95
C GLU A 293 8.52 -34.72 -4.02
N ALA A 294 7.44 -34.27 -3.38
CA ALA A 294 7.52 -33.22 -2.36
C ALA A 294 8.36 -33.64 -1.15
N TYR A 295 8.30 -34.93 -0.79
CA TYR A 295 9.15 -35.49 0.27
C TYR A 295 10.65 -35.46 -0.10
N LYS A 296 11.01 -35.88 -1.32
CA LYS A 296 12.39 -35.79 -1.84
C LYS A 296 12.88 -34.34 -1.83
N LEU A 297 12.05 -33.41 -2.31
CA LEU A 297 12.39 -31.98 -2.32
C LEU A 297 12.57 -31.40 -0.90
N PHE A 298 11.74 -31.82 0.05
CA PHE A 298 11.91 -31.49 1.47
C PHE A 298 13.25 -31.97 2.01
N LEU A 299 13.63 -33.23 1.76
CA LEU A 299 14.92 -33.77 2.19
C LEU A 299 16.11 -33.03 1.56
N LEU A 300 16.05 -32.73 0.27
CA LEU A 300 17.09 -31.95 -0.41
C LEU A 300 17.24 -30.54 0.18
N CYS A 301 16.13 -29.88 0.52
CA CYS A 301 16.18 -28.54 1.11
C CYS A 301 16.63 -28.55 2.57
N MET A 302 16.06 -29.44 3.39
CA MET A 302 16.26 -29.45 4.84
C MET A 302 17.56 -30.16 5.24
N CYS A 303 17.87 -31.30 4.63
CA CYS A 303 19.03 -32.12 5.01
C CYS A 303 20.27 -31.76 4.18
N ALA A 304 20.09 -31.42 2.89
CA ALA A 304 21.21 -31.04 2.03
C ALA A 304 21.40 -29.52 1.88
N GLY A 305 20.50 -28.71 2.44
CA GLY A 305 20.63 -27.25 2.46
C GLY A 305 20.47 -26.60 1.08
N LEU A 306 19.93 -27.32 0.09
CA LEU A 306 19.66 -26.76 -1.23
C LEU A 306 18.55 -25.71 -1.12
N ARG A 307 18.67 -24.61 -1.85
CA ARG A 307 17.52 -23.71 -2.00
C ARG A 307 16.44 -24.43 -2.79
N ARG A 308 15.17 -24.13 -2.51
CA ARG A 308 14.02 -24.71 -3.22
C ARG A 308 14.22 -24.77 -4.74
N GLY A 309 14.66 -23.66 -5.34
CA GLY A 309 14.87 -23.59 -6.79
C GLY A 309 16.11 -24.33 -7.30
N GLU A 310 17.08 -24.65 -6.43
CA GLU A 310 18.22 -25.52 -6.76
C GLU A 310 17.81 -26.98 -6.67
N ALA A 311 17.02 -27.36 -5.64
CA ALA A 311 16.48 -28.71 -5.49
C ALA A 311 15.53 -29.08 -6.64
N ASP A 312 14.69 -28.14 -7.07
CA ASP A 312 13.70 -28.33 -8.15
C ASP A 312 14.32 -28.64 -9.52
N VAL A 313 15.55 -28.18 -9.76
CA VAL A 313 16.28 -28.41 -11.03
C VAL A 313 17.46 -29.38 -10.87
N CYS A 314 17.56 -30.04 -9.70
CA CYS A 314 18.64 -30.96 -9.41
C CYS A 314 18.45 -32.25 -10.24
N LEU A 315 19.43 -32.55 -11.09
CA LEU A 315 19.40 -33.75 -11.92
C LEU A 315 19.91 -34.96 -11.13
N TRP A 316 19.42 -36.15 -11.47
CA TRP A 316 19.95 -37.41 -10.94
C TRP A 316 21.47 -37.54 -11.18
N SER A 317 21.95 -37.08 -12.33
CA SER A 317 23.38 -37.05 -12.68
C SER A 317 24.21 -36.09 -11.84
N GLN A 318 23.61 -35.29 -10.96
CA GLN A 318 24.30 -34.43 -10.00
C GLN A 318 24.41 -35.06 -8.61
N LEU A 319 23.61 -36.09 -8.32
CA LEU A 319 23.73 -36.88 -7.11
C LEU A 319 24.88 -37.87 -7.30
N ARG A 320 25.77 -37.96 -6.31
CA ARG A 320 26.88 -38.92 -6.27
C ARG A 320 26.64 -39.85 -5.09
N PRO A 321 26.14 -41.07 -5.35
CA PRO A 321 25.86 -42.01 -4.27
C PRO A 321 27.14 -42.44 -3.54
N ASP A 322 28.22 -42.62 -4.30
CA ASP A 322 29.46 -43.23 -3.85
C ASP A 322 30.18 -42.41 -2.77
N ASP A 323 30.14 -41.08 -2.88
CA ASP A 323 30.77 -40.15 -1.93
C ASP A 323 29.75 -39.32 -1.14
N CYS A 324 28.46 -39.66 -1.27
CA CYS A 324 27.36 -38.96 -0.63
C CYS A 324 27.42 -37.44 -0.87
N SER A 325 27.59 -36.99 -2.11
CA SER A 325 27.68 -35.56 -2.45
C SER A 325 26.68 -35.12 -3.53
N ILE A 326 26.39 -33.82 -3.59
CA ILE A 326 25.56 -33.21 -4.65
C ILE A 326 26.39 -32.16 -5.39
N ARG A 327 26.50 -32.32 -6.71
CA ARG A 327 27.16 -31.34 -7.57
C ARG A 327 26.17 -30.28 -8.05
N THR A 328 26.24 -29.09 -7.48
CA THR A 328 25.40 -27.95 -7.87
C THR A 328 26.02 -27.19 -9.05
N SER A 329 25.40 -27.22 -10.23
CA SER A 329 25.76 -26.33 -11.35
C SER A 329 25.15 -24.96 -11.12
N SER A 330 25.74 -24.20 -10.19
CA SER A 330 25.20 -22.88 -9.87
C SER A 330 25.49 -21.86 -10.98
N SER A 331 24.46 -21.15 -11.47
CA SER A 331 24.65 -19.86 -12.16
C SER A 331 25.18 -18.77 -11.20
N ASN A 332 25.31 -19.07 -9.90
CA ASN A 332 26.00 -18.25 -8.90
C ASN A 332 26.50 -19.15 -7.75
N ARG A 333 27.82 -19.40 -7.75
CA ARG A 333 28.66 -20.19 -6.81
C ARG A 333 28.01 -20.74 -5.52
N SER A 334 28.01 -22.07 -5.38
CA SER A 334 28.56 -22.81 -4.21
C SER A 334 28.33 -24.32 -4.37
N MET A 335 29.39 -25.12 -4.24
CA MET A 335 29.33 -26.59 -4.11
C MET A 335 28.96 -26.93 -2.66
N VAL A 336 27.91 -27.73 -2.44
CA VAL A 336 27.47 -28.13 -1.08
C VAL A 336 27.73 -29.63 -0.92
N ARG A 337 28.63 -29.99 0.00
CA ARG A 337 28.75 -31.38 0.47
C ARG A 337 27.72 -31.59 1.57
N ALA A 338 26.74 -32.47 1.33
CA ALA A 338 25.75 -32.87 2.32
C ALA A 338 25.78 -34.39 2.45
N ALA A 339 25.90 -34.91 3.67
CA ALA A 339 25.91 -36.35 3.94
C ALA A 339 24.57 -37.00 3.50
N LEU A 340 24.57 -37.57 2.30
CA LEU A 340 23.40 -38.12 1.61
C LEU A 340 22.90 -39.49 2.09
N SER A 341 23.36 -39.98 3.24
CA SER A 341 23.21 -41.38 3.65
C SER A 341 21.76 -41.85 3.81
N MET A 342 20.78 -40.94 3.92
CA MET A 342 19.35 -41.26 4.02
C MET A 342 18.61 -41.33 2.68
N LEU A 343 19.07 -40.62 1.63
CA LEU A 343 18.36 -40.55 0.34
C LEU A 343 18.55 -41.81 -0.52
N ILE A 344 19.69 -42.50 -0.36
CA ILE A 344 20.09 -43.62 -1.24
C ILE A 344 19.52 -44.96 -0.76
N ARG A 345 19.06 -45.07 0.50
CA ARG A 345 18.58 -46.35 1.06
C ARG A 345 17.13 -46.71 0.73
N HIS A 346 16.40 -45.91 -0.04
CA HIS A 346 14.94 -46.10 -0.24
C HIS A 346 14.43 -45.77 -1.65
N SER A 347 15.30 -45.83 -2.66
CA SER A 347 14.88 -45.90 -4.07
C SER A 347 14.72 -47.34 -4.52
#